data_AF-A0A357ZZM8-F1
#
_entry.id   AF-A0A357ZZM8-F1
#
_cell.length_a   1.000
_cell.length_b   1.000
_cell.length_c   1.000
_cell.angle_alpha   90.00
_cell.angle_beta   90.00
_cell.angle_gamma   90.00
#
_symmetry.space_group_name_H-M   'P 1'
#
loop_
_entity.id
_entity.type
_entity.pdbx_description
1 polymer ?
#
loop_
_entity_poly.entity_id
_entity_poly.type
_entity_poly.pdbx_seq_one_letter_code
_entity_poly.pdbx_strand_id
1 'polypeptide(L)'
;AGTGVGVSCLCPELVDTKIFESTRNAPAHLGLPKPDHVPIEMLESFMKTKAIDPAVVAGNVVDAVRSNSFWILTHEVTHARAQHRNESQQRGDTPSMLPLNGAK
;
A
#
# COMPACT_ATOMS: atom_id res chain seq x y z
N ALA A 1 2.50 -25.08 -25.06
CA ALA A 1 2.47 -24.99 -23.58
C ALA A 1 2.99 -23.62 -23.17
N GLY A 2 2.50 -23.02 -22.08
CA GLY A 2 3.01 -21.74 -21.56
C GLY A 2 4.42 -21.84 -20.99
N THR A 3 5.04 -20.71 -20.64
CA THR A 3 6.42 -20.63 -20.12
C THR A 3 6.58 -21.20 -18.70
N GLY A 4 5.48 -21.43 -17.97
CA GLY A 4 5.52 -21.82 -16.55
C GLY A 4 5.86 -20.67 -15.60
N VAL A 5 5.92 -19.42 -16.10
CA VAL A 5 6.22 -18.22 -15.30
C VAL A 5 4.93 -17.56 -14.82
N GLY A 6 4.80 -17.37 -13.50
CA GLY A 6 3.74 -16.59 -12.86
C GLY A 6 4.15 -15.14 -12.60
N VAL A 7 3.16 -14.27 -12.37
CA VAL A 7 3.37 -12.86 -12.00
C VAL A 7 2.40 -12.46 -10.89
N SER A 8 2.80 -11.48 -10.08
CA SER A 8 1.99 -10.93 -8.99
C SER A 8 2.13 -9.40 -8.94
N CYS A 9 1.11 -8.73 -8.39
CA CYS A 9 1.07 -7.31 -8.11
C CYS A 9 0.94 -7.10 -6.60
N LEU A 10 1.98 -6.52 -6.00
CA LEU A 10 2.00 -6.13 -4.59
C LEU A 10 1.38 -4.74 -4.43
N CYS A 11 0.33 -4.64 -3.61
CA CYS A 11 -0.37 -3.39 -3.33
C CYS A 11 -0.46 -3.17 -1.81
N PRO A 12 0.60 -2.62 -1.18
CA PRO A 12 0.62 -2.36 0.25
C PRO A 12 0.03 -0.98 0.60
N GLU A 13 -0.41 -0.82 1.84
CA GLU A 13 -0.66 0.48 2.47
C GLU A 13 0.61 0.97 3.20
N LEU A 14 0.47 1.54 4.42
CA LEU A 14 1.61 2.01 5.21
C LEU A 14 2.44 0.83 5.74
N VAL A 15 3.74 0.85 5.39
CA VAL A 15 4.77 -0.10 5.83
C VAL A 15 5.92 0.70 6.42
N ASP A 16 6.51 0.23 7.52
CA ASP A 16 7.63 0.90 8.20
C ASP A 16 8.92 0.79 7.37
N THR A 17 9.08 1.73 6.45
CA THR A 17 10.21 1.82 5.52
C THR A 17 10.70 3.25 5.44
N LYS A 18 11.83 3.46 4.76
CA LYS A 18 12.38 4.81 4.54
C LYS A 18 11.78 5.55 3.34
N ILE A 19 10.54 5.24 2.95
CA ILE A 19 9.91 5.85 1.75
C ILE A 19 9.74 7.37 1.87
N PHE A 20 9.51 7.87 3.09
CA PHE A 20 9.43 9.31 3.37
C PHE A 20 10.78 10.03 3.29
N GLU A 21 11.88 9.28 3.17
CA GLU A 21 13.23 9.78 2.92
C GLU A 21 13.69 9.49 1.47
N SER A 22 12.73 9.26 0.55
CA SER A 22 13.01 8.79 -0.82
C SER A 22 13.83 9.74 -1.68
N THR A 23 13.90 11.04 -1.37
CA THR A 23 14.74 11.96 -2.15
C THR A 23 16.23 11.62 -2.06
N ARG A 24 16.66 10.83 -1.06
CA ARG A 24 18.00 10.20 -1.03
C ARG A 24 18.28 9.32 -2.26
N ASN A 25 17.25 8.71 -2.87
CA ASN A 25 17.39 7.86 -4.04
C ASN A 25 17.29 8.64 -5.35
N ALA A 26 16.99 9.95 -5.29
CA ALA A 26 16.81 10.75 -6.49
C ALA A 26 18.16 11.04 -7.18
N PRO A 27 18.22 10.96 -8.52
CA PRO A 27 19.39 11.39 -9.27
C PRO A 27 19.77 12.85 -8.96
N ALA A 28 21.06 13.10 -8.75
CA ALA A 28 21.56 14.42 -8.34
C ALA A 28 21.17 15.55 -9.31
N HIS A 29 21.07 15.27 -10.61
CA HIS A 29 20.72 16.26 -11.63
C HIS A 29 19.29 16.81 -11.52
N LEU A 30 18.40 16.17 -10.75
CA LEU A 30 17.05 16.67 -10.49
C LEU A 30 17.02 17.76 -9.41
N GLY A 31 18.09 17.92 -8.63
CA GLY A 31 18.20 18.97 -7.62
C GLY A 31 17.11 18.93 -6.54
N LEU A 32 16.55 17.74 -6.24
CA LEU A 32 15.48 17.62 -5.24
C LEU A 32 16.02 17.93 -3.83
N PRO A 33 15.32 18.73 -3.03
CA PRO A 33 15.74 19.03 -1.67
C PRO A 33 15.69 17.77 -0.79
N LYS A 34 16.51 17.76 0.27
CA LYS A 34 16.36 16.79 1.36
C LYS A 34 14.96 16.96 1.97
N PRO A 35 14.22 15.89 2.25
CA PRO A 35 12.90 16.03 2.83
C PRO A 35 13.05 16.38 4.32
N ASP A 36 12.07 17.07 4.86
CA ASP A 36 11.98 17.22 6.31
C ASP A 36 11.80 15.84 6.96
N HIS A 37 12.41 15.66 8.12
CA HIS A 37 12.22 14.44 8.88
C HIS A 37 10.80 14.42 9.45
N VAL A 38 10.02 13.41 9.10
CA VAL A 38 8.68 13.17 9.65
C VAL A 38 8.72 11.87 10.47
N PRO A 39 8.49 11.92 11.79
CA PRO A 39 8.41 10.71 12.61
C PRO A 39 7.28 9.80 12.13
N ILE A 40 7.49 8.48 12.19
CA ILE A 40 6.49 7.50 11.73
C ILE A 40 5.19 7.62 12.52
N GLU A 41 5.25 7.99 13.80
CA GLU A 41 4.09 8.17 14.67
C GLU A 41 3.20 9.34 14.19
N MET A 42 3.81 10.39 13.63
CA MET A 42 3.08 11.52 13.04
C MET A 42 2.34 11.07 11.77
N LEU A 43 3.00 10.25 10.94
CA LEU A 43 2.41 9.69 9.72
C LEU A 43 1.27 8.73 10.03
N GLU A 44 1.45 7.85 11.02
CA GLU A 44 0.43 6.95 11.53
C GLU A 44 -0.79 7.72 12.05
N SER A 45 -0.58 8.79 12.82
CA SER A 45 -1.64 9.65 13.32
C SER A 45 -2.41 10.32 12.18
N PHE A 46 -1.69 10.91 11.21
CA PHE A 46 -2.28 11.56 10.05
C PHE A 46 -3.09 10.59 9.19
N MET A 47 -2.55 9.41 8.90
CA MET A 47 -3.20 8.38 8.08
C MET A 47 -4.24 7.56 8.84
N LYS A 48 -4.33 7.73 10.18
CA LYS A 48 -5.20 6.94 11.07
C LYS A 48 -4.99 5.44 10.87
N THR A 49 -3.72 5.04 10.74
CA THR A 49 -3.31 3.64 10.52
C THR A 49 -2.00 3.36 11.26
N LYS A 50 -1.65 2.08 11.41
CA LYS A 50 -0.34 1.67 11.91
C LYS A 50 0.52 1.13 10.79
N ALA A 51 1.79 1.49 10.80
CA ALA A 51 2.75 0.93 9.87
C ALA A 51 2.95 -0.55 10.22
N ILE A 52 2.85 -1.43 9.22
CA ILE A 52 3.20 -2.84 9.41
C ILE A 52 4.70 -3.05 9.18
N ASP A 53 5.25 -4.06 9.83
CA ASP A 53 6.64 -4.47 9.65
C ASP A 53 6.85 -5.00 8.21
N PRO A 54 7.92 -4.60 7.49
CA PRO A 54 8.29 -5.16 6.19
C PRO A 54 8.35 -6.70 6.16
N ALA A 55 8.67 -7.36 7.27
CA ALA A 55 8.69 -8.82 7.37
C ALA A 55 7.30 -9.45 7.17
N VAL A 56 6.23 -8.76 7.58
CA VAL A 56 4.84 -9.20 7.33
C VAL A 56 4.56 -9.18 5.83
N VAL A 57 4.91 -8.08 5.16
CA VAL A 57 4.77 -7.93 3.70
C VAL A 57 5.57 -9.00 2.97
N ALA A 58 6.80 -9.28 3.41
CA ALA A 58 7.63 -10.33 2.83
C ALA A 58 6.96 -11.72 2.95
N GLY A 59 6.34 -12.01 4.09
CA GLY A 59 5.51 -13.21 4.27
C GLY A 59 4.38 -13.30 3.25
N ASN A 60 3.60 -12.22 3.08
CA ASN A 60 2.52 -12.19 2.09
C ASN A 60 3.03 -12.44 0.65
N VAL A 61 4.20 -11.91 0.29
CA VAL A 61 4.82 -12.14 -1.01
C VAL A 61 5.22 -13.61 -1.20
N VAL A 62 5.85 -14.22 -0.20
CA VAL A 62 6.23 -15.64 -0.25
C VAL A 62 5.00 -16.53 -0.44
N ASP A 63 3.94 -16.26 0.30
CA ASP A 63 2.68 -17.01 0.21
C ASP A 63 2.02 -16.84 -1.16
N ALA A 64 2.00 -15.63 -1.70
CA ALA A 64 1.45 -15.34 -3.03
C ALA A 64 2.23 -16.06 -4.14
N VAL A 65 3.56 -16.07 -4.09
CA VAL A 65 4.40 -16.78 -5.07
C VAL A 65 4.14 -18.28 -5.01
N ARG A 66 4.08 -18.86 -3.81
CA ARG A 66 3.81 -20.31 -3.62
C ARG A 66 2.42 -20.72 -4.10
N SER A 67 1.43 -19.85 -3.93
CA SER A 67 0.04 -20.09 -4.32
C SER A 67 -0.29 -19.63 -5.74
N ASN A 68 0.67 -19.06 -6.48
CA ASN A 68 0.46 -18.44 -7.79
C ASN A 68 -0.68 -17.37 -7.75
N SER A 69 -0.71 -16.59 -6.68
CA SER A 69 -1.70 -15.52 -6.48
C SER A 69 -1.24 -14.21 -7.14
N PHE A 70 -2.14 -13.60 -7.92
CA PHE A 70 -1.82 -12.34 -8.60
C PHE A 70 -1.88 -11.13 -7.66
N TRP A 71 -2.98 -10.93 -6.95
CA TRP A 71 -3.15 -9.76 -6.08
C TRP A 71 -2.61 -10.02 -4.67
N ILE A 72 -1.69 -9.17 -4.22
CA ILE A 72 -1.14 -9.21 -2.86
C ILE A 72 -1.57 -7.93 -2.15
N LEU A 73 -2.71 -7.99 -1.47
CA LEU A 73 -3.25 -6.91 -0.65
C LEU A 73 -2.84 -7.17 0.80
N THR A 74 -1.91 -6.39 1.34
CA THR A 74 -1.30 -6.69 2.65
C THR A 74 -2.09 -6.16 3.84
N HIS A 75 -3.15 -5.38 3.58
CA HIS A 75 -3.96 -4.73 4.60
C HIS A 75 -5.45 -4.96 4.31
N GLU A 76 -6.20 -5.43 5.29
CA GLU A 76 -7.64 -5.71 5.16
C GLU A 76 -8.44 -4.50 4.66
N VAL A 77 -8.04 -3.29 5.09
CA VAL A 77 -8.70 -2.04 4.69
C VAL A 77 -8.64 -1.80 3.18
N THR A 78 -7.63 -2.32 2.49
CA THR A 78 -7.47 -2.13 1.03
C THR A 78 -8.61 -2.77 0.27
N HIS A 79 -9.07 -3.96 0.70
CA HIS A 79 -10.21 -4.64 0.07
C HIS A 79 -11.49 -3.81 0.23
N ALA A 80 -11.77 -3.35 1.46
CA ALA A 80 -12.94 -2.51 1.73
C ALA A 80 -12.91 -1.22 0.91
N ARG A 81 -11.76 -0.52 0.85
CA ARG A 81 -11.59 0.72 0.07
C ARG A 81 -11.81 0.49 -1.42
N ALA A 82 -11.25 -0.58 -1.96
CA ALA A 82 -11.43 -0.94 -3.36
C ALA A 82 -12.90 -1.23 -3.67
N GLN A 83 -13.58 -1.99 -2.82
CA GLN A 83 -15.00 -2.31 -2.97
C GLN A 83 -15.88 -1.04 -2.92
N HIS A 84 -15.72 -0.20 -1.90
CA HIS A 84 -16.48 1.05 -1.76
C HIS A 84 -16.33 1.94 -3.00
N ARG A 85 -15.09 2.11 -3.47
CA ARG A 85 -14.82 2.88 -4.69
C ARG A 85 -15.50 2.27 -5.91
N ASN A 86 -15.40 0.95 -6.10
CA ASN A 86 -16.01 0.26 -7.24
C ASN A 86 -17.53 0.40 -7.25
N GLU A 87 -18.18 0.22 -6.10
CA GLU A 87 -19.63 0.36 -5.98
C GLU A 87 -20.11 1.81 -6.18
N SER A 88 -19.38 2.78 -5.63
CA SER A 88 -19.63 4.22 -5.85
C SER A 88 -19.55 4.59 -7.33
N GLN A 89 -18.57 4.06 -8.06
CA GLN A 89 -18.44 4.28 -9.49
C GLN A 89 -19.59 3.67 -10.29
N GLN A 90 -20.04 2.47 -9.94
CA GLN A 90 -21.17 1.82 -10.60
C GLN A 90 -22.47 2.62 -10.45
N ARG A 91 -22.64 3.32 -9.31
CA ARG A 91 -23.80 4.18 -9.06
C ARG A 91 -23.68 5.58 -9.68
N GLY A 92 -22.47 5.98 -10.09
CA GLY A 92 -22.20 7.34 -10.56
C GLY A 92 -22.15 8.38 -9.42
N ASP A 93 -21.86 7.94 -8.19
CA ASP A 93 -21.78 8.82 -7.03
C ASP A 93 -20.50 9.67 -7.06
N THR A 94 -20.53 10.81 -6.37
CA THR A 94 -19.32 11.58 -6.05
C THR A 94 -18.37 10.75 -5.17
N PRO A 95 -17.05 10.71 -5.44
CA PRO A 95 -16.10 10.00 -4.61
C PRO A 95 -16.18 10.40 -3.14
N SER A 96 -16.19 9.41 -2.25
CA SER A 96 -16.22 9.59 -0.80
C SER A 96 -15.21 8.66 -0.13
N MET A 97 -14.71 9.08 1.04
CA MET A 97 -13.92 8.18 1.87
C MET A 97 -14.83 7.15 2.55
N LEU A 98 -14.27 5.98 2.82
CA LEU A 98 -14.91 5.04 3.72
C LEU A 98 -15.02 5.66 5.14
N PRO A 99 -16.18 5.57 5.80
CA PRO A 99 -16.29 5.96 7.20
C PRO A 99 -15.32 5.11 8.04
N LEU A 100 -14.62 5.76 8.97
CA LEU A 100 -13.60 5.12 9.83
C LEU A 100 -14.15 4.02 10.76
N ASN A 101 -15.47 3.79 10.76
CA ASN A 101 -16.14 2.78 11.60
C ASN A 101 -16.22 1.39 10.94
N GLY A 102 -15.66 1.20 9.74
CA GLY A 102 -15.74 -0.06 8.98
C GLY A 102 -14.51 -0.97 9.02
N ALA A 103 -13.40 -0.55 9.63
CA ALA A 103 -12.21 -1.39 9.81
C ALA A 103 -12.24 -2.01 11.22
N LYS A 104 -13.00 -3.10 11.35
CA LYS A 104 -12.73 -4.16 12.32
C LYS A 104 -12.12 -5.33 11.57
#